data_AF-A0A366XQM5-F1
#
_entry.id   AF-A0A366XQM5-F1
#
_cell.length_a   1.000
_cell.length_b   1.000
_cell.length_c   1.000
_cell.angle_alpha   90.00
_cell.angle_beta   90.00
_cell.angle_gamma   90.00
#
_symmetry.space_group_name_H-M   'P 1'
#
loop_
_entity.id
_entity.type
_entity.pdbx_description
1 polymer ?
#
loop_
_entity_poly.entity_id
_entity_poly.type
_entity_poly.pdbx_seq_one_letter_code
_entity_poly.pdbx_strand_id
1 'polypeptide(L)'
;MSSFLKWMVGLGVLFILAIAGFYKSFHPTEHFKEEQVPVLASPHMLSETIKSKKMPVFLQSNLKVKKESFNLLLLGIDARNSERSRTDVMMILNINPIQKKVVVIAIPRDTRVYVENIGYTKINHAHILGESAV
;
A
#
# COMPACT_ATOMS: atom_id res chain seq x y z
N MET A 1 -56.29 32.39 -0.98
CA MET A 1 -54.91 31.99 -0.66
C MET A 1 -53.95 32.87 -1.46
N SER A 2 -53.18 33.73 -0.81
CA SER A 2 -52.38 34.77 -1.48
C SER A 2 -51.35 34.14 -2.42
N SER A 3 -51.15 34.76 -3.59
CA SER A 3 -50.17 34.37 -4.61
C SER A 3 -48.75 34.22 -4.05
N PHE A 4 -48.45 34.93 -2.97
CA PHE A 4 -47.21 34.85 -2.21
C PHE A 4 -46.93 33.45 -1.62
N LEU A 5 -47.95 32.78 -1.08
CA LEU A 5 -47.77 31.47 -0.45
C LEU A 5 -47.44 30.37 -1.48
N LYS A 6 -47.98 30.47 -2.70
CA LYS A 6 -47.67 29.54 -3.80
C LYS A 6 -46.21 29.66 -4.25
N TRP A 7 -45.67 30.88 -4.25
CA TRP A 7 -44.28 31.14 -4.64
C TRP A 7 -43.29 30.62 -3.59
N MET A 8 -43.62 30.78 -2.30
CA MET A 8 -42.81 30.29 -1.19
C MET A 8 -42.73 28.76 -1.14
N VAL A 9 -43.84 28.06 -1.43
CA VAL A 9 -43.86 26.60 -1.54
C VAL A 9 -43.02 26.13 -2.74
N GLY A 10 -43.09 26.81 -3.89
CA GLY A 10 -42.27 26.50 -5.06
C GLY A 10 -40.76 26.62 -4.79
N LEU A 11 -40.35 27.68 -4.10
CA LEU A 11 -38.95 27.89 -3.68
C LEU A 11 -38.45 26.81 -2.69
N GLY A 12 -39.30 26.41 -1.75
CA GLY A 12 -38.98 25.34 -0.80
C GLY A 12 -38.72 24.00 -1.50
N VAL A 13 -39.53 23.63 -2.49
CA VAL A 13 -39.33 22.40 -3.26
C VAL A 13 -38.03 22.44 -4.05
N LEU A 14 -37.69 23.59 -4.65
CA LEU A 14 -36.47 23.77 -5.44
C LEU A 14 -35.21 23.67 -4.55
N PHE A 15 -35.28 24.20 -3.32
CA PHE A 15 -34.19 24.09 -2.34
C PHE A 15 -33.97 22.66 -1.87
N ILE A 16 -35.05 21.89 -1.65
CA ILE A 16 -34.95 20.46 -1.28
C ILE A 16 -34.35 19.64 -2.43
N LEU A 17 -34.73 19.92 -3.68
CA LEU A 17 -34.14 19.26 -4.86
C LEU A 17 -32.65 19.61 -5.02
N ALA A 18 -32.26 20.86 -4.73
CA ALA A 18 -30.85 21.28 -4.75
C ALA A 18 -30.02 20.55 -3.68
N ILE A 19 -30.55 20.43 -2.45
CA ILE A 19 -29.88 19.68 -1.37
C ILE A 19 -29.78 18.19 -1.72
N ALA A 20 -30.83 17.59 -2.27
CA ALA A 20 -30.81 16.19 -2.70
C ALA A 20 -29.80 15.95 -3.84
N GLY A 21 -29.72 16.86 -4.81
CA GLY A 21 -28.72 16.83 -5.88
C GLY A 21 -27.30 17.00 -5.35
N PHE A 22 -27.10 17.91 -4.40
CA PHE A 22 -25.80 18.14 -3.76
C PHE A 22 -25.35 16.93 -2.94
N TYR A 23 -26.27 16.29 -2.20
CA TYR A 23 -26.00 15.06 -1.45
C TYR A 23 -25.59 13.91 -2.37
N LYS A 24 -26.24 13.78 -3.55
CA LYS A 24 -25.86 12.79 -4.57
C LYS A 24 -24.46 13.05 -5.15
N SER A 25 -24.08 14.33 -5.30
CA SER A 25 -22.78 14.73 -5.86
C SER A 25 -21.59 14.56 -4.89
N PHE A 26 -21.84 14.36 -3.59
CA PHE A 26 -20.81 14.25 -2.55
C PHE A 26 -20.77 12.87 -1.87
N HIS A 27 -21.23 11.81 -2.53
CA HIS A 27 -21.05 10.43 -2.04
C HIS A 27 -19.58 9.97 -2.18
N PRO A 28 -18.81 9.78 -1.08
CA PRO A 28 -17.42 9.32 -1.14
C PRO A 28 -17.28 7.80 -1.32
N THR A 29 -18.38 7.09 -1.55
CA THR A 29 -18.46 5.61 -1.51
C THR A 29 -18.42 4.93 -2.87
N GLU A 30 -18.32 5.69 -3.98
CA GLU A 30 -18.29 5.13 -5.33
C GLU A 30 -16.88 5.04 -5.93
N HIS A 31 -15.82 5.44 -5.21
CA HIS A 31 -14.43 5.34 -5.70
C HIS A 31 -13.86 3.91 -5.75
N PHE A 32 -14.64 2.89 -5.36
CA PHE A 32 -14.19 1.49 -5.31
C PHE A 32 -15.21 0.51 -5.89
N LYS A 33 -16.17 0.98 -6.69
CA LYS A 33 -17.00 0.09 -7.49
C LYS A 33 -16.45 0.11 -8.90
N GLU A 34 -15.86 -1.01 -9.29
CA GLU A 34 -15.64 -1.40 -10.69
C GLU A 34 -14.34 -0.94 -11.38
N GLU A 35 -13.23 -0.83 -10.65
CA GLU A 35 -11.91 -1.04 -11.28
C GLU A 35 -11.62 -2.55 -11.24
N GLN A 36 -11.95 -3.26 -12.32
CA GLN A 36 -11.51 -4.64 -12.50
C GLN A 36 -9.98 -4.63 -12.49
N VAL A 37 -9.37 -4.95 -11.35
CA VAL A 37 -7.92 -5.13 -11.27
C VAL A 37 -7.54 -6.16 -12.36
N PRO A 38 -6.75 -5.79 -13.37
CA PRO A 38 -6.34 -6.75 -14.38
C PRO A 38 -5.57 -7.85 -13.65
N VAL A 39 -6.11 -9.07 -13.68
CA VAL A 39 -5.38 -10.25 -13.19
C VAL A 39 -4.29 -10.53 -14.22
N LEU A 40 -3.15 -9.86 -14.07
CA LEU A 40 -2.04 -9.90 -15.02
C LEU A 40 -1.34 -11.26 -15.12
N ALA A 41 -1.72 -12.24 -14.30
CA ALA A 41 -1.44 -13.65 -14.53
C ALA A 41 -2.32 -14.49 -13.59
N SER A 42 -3.05 -15.46 -14.14
CA SER A 42 -3.48 -16.60 -13.33
C SER A 42 -2.22 -17.45 -13.09
N PRO A 43 -1.81 -17.73 -11.83
CA PRO A 43 -0.61 -18.51 -11.58
C PRO A 43 -0.81 -19.90 -12.17
N HIS A 44 -0.07 -20.21 -13.24
CA HIS A 44 0.07 -21.57 -13.72
C HIS A 44 0.81 -22.33 -12.61
N MET A 45 0.09 -23.18 -11.88
CA MET A 45 0.65 -24.03 -10.84
C MET A 45 1.68 -24.98 -11.48
N LEU A 46 2.94 -24.56 -11.51
CA LEU A 46 4.07 -25.44 -11.77
C LEU A 46 4.26 -26.33 -10.54
N SER A 47 3.50 -27.43 -10.54
CA SER A 47 3.54 -28.49 -9.55
C SER A 47 4.97 -29.04 -9.43
N GLU A 48 5.54 -28.84 -8.25
CA GLU A 48 6.55 -29.68 -7.59
C GLU A 48 7.71 -30.22 -8.44
N THR A 49 8.88 -29.57 -8.35
CA THR A 49 10.14 -30.29 -8.04
C THR A 49 11.19 -29.33 -7.46
N ILE A 50 10.96 -28.77 -6.26
CA ILE A 50 12.10 -28.34 -5.43
C ILE A 50 12.47 -29.50 -4.53
N LYS A 51 13.13 -30.51 -5.12
CA LYS A 51 14.01 -31.39 -4.37
C LYS A 51 14.97 -30.48 -3.60
N SER A 52 14.89 -30.54 -2.27
CA SER A 52 15.81 -29.97 -1.28
C SER A 52 17.26 -29.89 -1.81
N LYS A 53 17.60 -28.77 -2.43
CA LYS A 53 18.99 -28.38 -2.67
C LYS A 53 19.40 -27.64 -1.42
N LYS A 54 20.18 -28.29 -0.54
CA LYS A 54 20.89 -27.62 0.56
C LYS A 54 21.53 -26.36 -0.02
N MET A 55 21.05 -25.18 0.35
CA MET A 55 21.71 -23.93 0.00
C MET A 55 23.12 -23.97 0.62
N PRO A 56 24.19 -23.78 -0.18
CA PRO A 56 25.49 -23.53 0.41
C PRO A 56 25.38 -22.19 1.13
N VAL A 57 25.49 -22.23 2.46
CA VAL A 57 25.67 -21.03 3.29
C VAL A 57 27.00 -20.41 2.87
N PHE A 58 26.95 -19.45 1.95
CA PHE A 58 28.07 -18.61 1.55
C PHE A 58 28.35 -17.59 2.66
N LEU A 59 28.81 -18.06 3.82
CA LEU A 59 29.53 -17.21 4.75
C LEU A 59 31.00 -17.19 4.32
N GLN A 60 31.25 -16.65 3.12
CA GLN A 60 32.62 -16.31 2.73
C GLN A 60 33.05 -15.06 3.48
N SER A 61 33.81 -15.33 4.54
CA SER A 61 34.74 -14.45 5.23
C SER A 61 35.59 -13.63 4.25
N ASN A 62 35.16 -12.41 3.97
CA ASN A 62 36.00 -11.22 3.72
C ASN A 62 35.09 -9.99 3.57
N LEU A 63 34.22 -9.77 4.55
CA LEU A 63 33.44 -8.54 4.62
C LEU A 63 34.39 -7.41 5.03
N LYS A 64 34.98 -6.74 4.03
CA LYS A 64 35.63 -5.44 4.22
C LYS A 64 34.52 -4.49 4.67
N VAL A 65 34.35 -4.36 6.00
CA VAL A 65 33.34 -3.49 6.60
C VAL A 65 33.56 -2.10 6.01
N LYS A 66 32.65 -1.70 5.12
CA LYS A 66 32.70 -0.40 4.47
C LYS A 66 32.64 0.62 5.61
N LYS A 67 33.70 1.43 5.76
CA LYS A 67 33.74 2.49 6.78
C LYS A 67 32.80 3.66 6.45
N GLU A 68 32.07 3.58 5.35
CA GLU A 68 31.09 4.57 4.93
C GLU A 68 29.74 4.35 5.63
N SER A 69 28.96 5.42 5.74
CA SER A 69 27.58 5.29 6.23
C SER A 69 26.69 4.66 5.16
N PHE A 70 25.75 3.82 5.56
CA PHE A 70 24.80 3.18 4.64
C PHE A 70 23.41 3.04 5.26
N ASN A 71 22.42 2.89 4.39
CA ASN A 71 21.03 2.66 4.79
C ASN A 71 20.65 1.20 4.58
N LEU A 72 19.92 0.62 5.53
CA LEU A 72 19.38 -0.72 5.47
C LEU A 72 17.87 -0.64 5.67
N LEU A 73 17.10 -1.18 4.74
CA LEU A 73 15.65 -1.37 4.88
C LEU A 73 15.41 -2.77 5.46
N LEU A 74 14.76 -2.82 6.62
CA LEU A 74 14.30 -4.04 7.26
C LEU A 74 12.80 -4.21 7.04
N LEU A 75 12.43 -5.37 6.49
CA LEU A 75 11.06 -5.76 6.22
C LEU A 75 10.75 -7.03 7.02
N GLY A 76 9.75 -6.97 7.90
CA GLY A 76 9.20 -8.13 8.60
C GLY A 76 7.91 -8.56 7.93
N ILE A 77 7.94 -9.74 7.32
CA ILE A 77 6.80 -10.39 6.69
C ILE A 77 6.17 -11.40 7.66
N ASP A 78 4.85 -11.44 7.75
CA ASP A 78 4.13 -12.52 8.43
C ASP A 78 3.71 -13.57 7.39
N ALA A 79 4.71 -14.20 6.76
CA ALA A 79 4.50 -15.22 5.74
C ALA A 79 4.92 -16.58 6.30
N ARG A 80 4.08 -17.60 6.09
CA ARG A 80 4.47 -18.99 6.29
C ARG A 80 4.50 -19.67 4.93
N ASN A 81 5.62 -20.32 4.61
CA ASN A 81 5.85 -21.00 3.33
C ASN A 81 5.78 -20.06 2.10
N SER A 82 5.21 -20.53 1.00
CA SER A 82 5.08 -19.84 -0.29
C SER A 82 3.81 -18.99 -0.41
N GLU A 83 3.25 -18.54 0.71
CA GLU A 83 2.05 -17.72 0.71
C GLU A 83 2.39 -16.25 0.46
N ARG A 84 1.61 -15.62 -0.41
CA ARG A 84 1.68 -14.18 -0.66
C ARG A 84 1.36 -13.44 0.63
N SER A 85 2.32 -12.69 1.17
CA SER A 85 2.17 -12.04 2.47
C SER A 85 2.50 -10.55 2.44
N ARG A 86 2.03 -9.85 3.48
CA ARG A 86 2.24 -8.42 3.69
C ARG A 86 3.42 -8.23 4.63
N THR A 87 4.18 -7.17 4.38
CA THR A 87 5.11 -6.65 5.39
C THR A 87 4.33 -5.89 6.45
N ASP A 88 4.35 -6.38 7.69
CA ASP A 88 3.75 -5.70 8.83
C ASP A 88 4.75 -4.80 9.57
N VAL A 89 6.06 -5.07 9.42
CA VAL A 89 7.13 -4.29 10.05
C VAL A 89 8.05 -3.69 9.00
N MET A 90 8.15 -2.36 8.93
CA MET A 90 9.08 -1.65 8.05
C MET A 90 9.94 -0.69 8.84
N MET A 91 11.26 -0.83 8.75
CA MET A 91 12.21 0.05 9.42
C MET A 91 13.36 0.42 8.51
N ILE A 92 13.75 1.69 8.49
CA ILE A 92 14.96 2.15 7.83
C ILE A 92 16.01 2.40 8.90
N LEU A 93 17.17 1.79 8.73
CA LEU A 93 18.33 1.94 9.59
C LEU A 93 19.40 2.71 8.83
N ASN A 94 19.81 3.86 9.35
CA ASN A 94 21.03 4.52 8.92
C ASN A 94 22.16 4.11 9.87
N ILE A 95 23.18 3.45 9.34
CA ILE A 95 24.33 2.96 10.11
C ILE A 95 25.53 3.82 9.74
N ASN A 96 26.08 4.53 10.73
CA ASN A 96 27.31 5.29 10.60
C ASN A 96 28.42 4.66 11.46
N PRO A 97 29.31 3.85 10.86
CA PRO A 97 30.37 3.17 11.60
C PRO A 97 31.50 4.11 12.05
N ILE A 98 31.65 5.29 11.44
CA ILE A 98 32.66 6.30 11.83
C ILE A 98 32.23 6.97 13.13
N GLN A 99 30.97 7.42 13.19
CA GLN A 99 30.39 8.07 14.36
C GLN A 99 29.89 7.08 15.42
N LYS A 100 29.93 5.77 15.13
CA LYS A 100 29.37 4.69 15.96
C LYS A 100 27.90 4.94 16.34
N LYS A 101 27.13 5.46 15.40
CA LYS A 101 25.72 5.82 15.59
C LYS A 101 24.85 5.02 14.64
N VAL A 102 23.71 4.57 15.15
CA VAL A 102 22.64 3.98 14.35
C VAL A 102 21.38 4.80 14.59
N VAL A 103 20.75 5.23 13.51
CA VAL A 103 19.43 5.89 13.54
C VAL A 103 18.43 4.93 12.94
N VAL A 104 17.36 4.66 13.69
CA VAL A 104 16.27 3.76 13.27
C VAL A 104 15.01 4.58 13.11
N ILE A 105 14.36 4.44 11.97
CA ILE A 105 13.06 5.06 11.68
C ILE A 105 12.09 3.94 11.37
N ALA A 106 11.07 3.79 12.23
CA ALA A 106 9.96 2.88 11.96
C ALA A 106 8.94 3.56 11.04
N ILE A 107 8.51 2.84 10.01
CA ILE A 107 7.45 3.29 9.10
C ILE A 107 6.18 2.50 9.43
N PRO A 108 5.11 3.16 9.90
CA PRO A 108 3.84 2.49 10.15
C PRO A 108 3.29 1.84 8.87
N ARG A 109 2.82 0.59 8.94
CA ARG A 109 2.32 -0.16 7.77
C ARG A 109 1.16 0.51 7.03
N ASP A 110 0.35 1.28 7.75
CA ASP A 110 -0.83 1.98 7.24
C ASP A 110 -0.50 3.41 6.76
N THR A 111 0.77 3.78 6.66
CA THR A 111 1.18 5.07 6.10
C THR A 111 0.62 5.22 4.69
N ARG A 112 -0.14 6.29 4.44
CA ARG A 112 -0.73 6.57 3.13
C ARG A 112 0.34 7.15 2.21
N VAL A 113 0.61 6.46 1.11
CA VAL A 113 1.60 6.84 0.11
C VAL A 113 0.97 6.81 -1.28
N TYR A 114 1.52 7.60 -2.20
CA TYR A 114 1.16 7.53 -3.60
C TYR A 114 2.05 6.51 -4.31
N VAL A 115 1.43 5.57 -5.03
CA VAL A 115 2.14 4.57 -5.86
C VAL A 115 1.71 4.79 -7.32
N GLU A 116 2.70 4.86 -8.20
CA GLU A 116 2.48 5.05 -9.64
C GLU A 116 1.63 3.91 -10.21
N ASN A 117 0.69 4.23 -11.12
CA ASN A 117 -0.28 3.29 -11.71
C ASN A 117 -1.31 2.66 -10.72
N ILE A 118 -1.37 3.12 -9.46
CA ILE A 118 -2.32 2.60 -8.45
C ILE A 118 -3.04 3.75 -7.73
N GLY A 119 -2.35 4.86 -7.48
CA GLY A 119 -2.87 5.98 -6.71
C GLY A 119 -2.52 5.90 -5.23
N TYR A 120 -3.31 6.56 -4.39
CA TYR A 120 -3.05 6.62 -2.94
C TYR A 120 -3.46 5.32 -2.26
N THR A 121 -2.49 4.66 -1.63
CA THR A 121 -2.68 3.37 -0.97
C THR A 121 -1.84 3.29 0.31
N LYS A 122 -2.00 2.21 1.06
CA LYS A 122 -1.17 1.93 2.24
C LYS A 122 0.20 1.42 1.80
N ILE A 123 1.26 1.85 2.46
CA ILE A 123 2.63 1.50 2.08
C ILE A 123 2.91 -0.01 2.13
N ASN A 124 2.27 -0.77 3.02
CA ASN A 124 2.41 -2.23 3.06
C ASN A 124 1.89 -2.95 1.81
N HIS A 125 1.03 -2.32 1.02
CA HIS A 125 0.60 -2.87 -0.26
C HIS A 125 1.74 -2.87 -1.29
N ALA A 126 2.73 -1.99 -1.17
CA ALA A 126 3.89 -1.94 -2.05
C ALA A 126 4.72 -3.25 -2.01
N HIS A 127 4.76 -3.94 -0.87
CA HIS A 127 5.45 -5.23 -0.76
C HIS A 127 4.85 -6.29 -1.67
N ILE A 128 3.53 -6.46 -1.61
CA ILE A 128 2.81 -7.43 -2.45
C ILE A 128 3.01 -7.11 -3.93
N LEU A 129 2.93 -5.81 -4.29
CA LEU A 129 3.10 -5.36 -5.66
C LEU A 129 4.51 -5.65 -6.19
N GLY A 130 5.53 -5.41 -5.37
CA GLY A 130 6.93 -5.70 -5.69
C GLY A 130 7.19 -7.20 -5.88
N GLU A 131 6.68 -8.06 -4.99
CA GLU A 131 6.78 -9.52 -5.13
C GLU A 131 6.09 -10.07 -6.38
N SER A 132 5.08 -9.35 -6.89
CA SER A 132 4.31 -9.79 -8.05
C SER A 132 4.93 -9.37 -9.38
N ALA A 133 5.91 -8.46 -9.34
CA ALA A 133 6.60 -7.94 -10.51
C ALA A 133 7.92 -8.68 -10.82
N VAL A 134 8.33 -9.62 -9.95
CA VAL A 134 9.54 -10.45 -10.06
C VAL A 134 9.14 -11.89 -10.40
#